data_AF-A0A7J9R2H9-F1
#
_entry.id   AF-A0A7J9R2H9-F1
#
_cell.length_a   1.000
_cell.length_b   1.000
_cell.length_c   1.000
_cell.angle_alpha   90.00
_cell.angle_beta   90.00
_cell.angle_gamma   90.00
#
_symmetry.space_group_name_H-M   'P 1'
#
loop_
_entity.id
_entity.type
_entity.pdbx_description
1 polymer ?
#
loop_
_entity_poly.entity_id
_entity_poly.type
_entity_poly.pdbx_seq_one_letter_code
_entity_poly.pdbx_strand_id
1 'polypeptide(L)'
;LAVVHVTGKLPQIGKLTELNRSGWEELIAKFITTPATVGQQALEHFVPGGAKDPRLYKDAKGAMMIIGPDLPSGKKVSGTQRAQVEVFRGALRPFTTTVNQELSDVLKSKARIFTVFPGSVTGAEPNNENIAQALNFLVSDNAASSSEVTFCVDEAR
;
A
#
# COMPACT_ATOMS: atom_id res chain seq x y z
N LEU A 1 17.09 -5.11 0.35
CA LEU A 1 16.07 -5.88 -0.39
C LEU A 1 14.81 -5.02 -0.46
N ALA A 2 14.20 -4.93 -1.64
CA ALA A 2 12.97 -4.17 -1.86
C ALA A 2 11.93 -5.04 -2.58
N VAL A 3 10.66 -4.93 -2.17
CA VAL A 3 9.52 -5.61 -2.81
C VAL A 3 8.50 -4.55 -3.20
N VAL A 4 8.01 -4.62 -4.44
CA VAL A 4 6.94 -3.74 -4.93
C VAL A 4 5.74 -4.59 -5.28
N HIS A 5 4.59 -4.30 -4.68
CA HIS A 5 3.32 -4.93 -4.99
C HIS A 5 2.37 -3.90 -5.58
N VAL A 6 1.82 -4.19 -6.76
CA VAL A 6 0.90 -3.30 -7.48
C VAL A 6 -0.50 -3.89 -7.46
N THR A 7 -1.45 -3.16 -6.89
CA THR A 7 -2.85 -3.61 -6.78
C THR A 7 -3.66 -3.33 -8.05
N GLY A 8 -3.33 -2.24 -8.75
CA GLY A 8 -3.94 -1.82 -10.01
C GLY A 8 -5.36 -1.28 -9.87
N LYS A 9 -6.11 -1.34 -10.96
CA LYS A 9 -7.44 -0.71 -11.08
C LYS A 9 -8.54 -1.53 -10.40
N LEU A 10 -9.55 -0.81 -9.90
CA LEU A 10 -10.84 -1.39 -9.56
C LEU A 10 -11.45 -2.04 -10.80
N PRO A 11 -11.91 -3.31 -10.73
CA PRO A 11 -12.66 -3.91 -11.83
C PRO A 11 -13.97 -3.15 -12.06
N GLN A 12 -14.55 -3.29 -13.26
CA GLN A 12 -15.86 -2.70 -13.56
C GLN A 12 -16.92 -3.38 -12.69
N ILE A 13 -17.52 -2.60 -11.80
CA ILE A 13 -18.58 -3.05 -10.87
C ILE A 13 -19.76 -2.07 -10.90
N GLY A 14 -20.93 -2.54 -10.47
CA GLY A 14 -22.07 -1.69 -10.13
C GLY A 14 -21.80 -0.89 -8.85
N LYS A 15 -22.81 -0.64 -8.01
CA LYS A 15 -22.55 -0.01 -6.69
C LYS A 15 -21.97 -1.03 -5.71
N LEU A 16 -21.11 -0.57 -4.78
CA LEU A 16 -20.61 -1.42 -3.69
C LEU A 16 -21.75 -2.02 -2.85
N THR A 17 -22.84 -1.29 -2.69
CA THR A 17 -24.03 -1.71 -1.95
C THR A 17 -24.86 -2.78 -2.67
N GLU A 18 -24.60 -3.01 -3.95
CA GLU A 18 -25.33 -3.98 -4.79
C GLU A 18 -24.50 -5.25 -5.03
N LEU A 19 -23.26 -5.29 -4.54
CA LEU A 19 -22.42 -6.48 -4.64
C LEU A 19 -22.96 -7.59 -3.75
N ASN A 20 -23.01 -8.80 -4.31
CA ASN A 20 -23.19 -9.99 -3.51
C ASN A 20 -21.93 -10.27 -2.67
N ARG A 21 -22.04 -11.24 -1.77
CA ARG A 21 -20.93 -11.62 -0.88
C ARG A 21 -19.65 -11.98 -1.64
N SER A 22 -19.75 -12.76 -2.72
CA SER A 22 -18.58 -13.18 -3.50
C SER A 22 -17.88 -11.99 -4.16
N GLY A 23 -18.63 -11.03 -4.71
CA GLY A 23 -18.06 -9.82 -5.29
C GLY A 23 -17.34 -8.96 -4.25
N TRP A 24 -17.86 -8.87 -3.03
CA TRP A 24 -17.15 -8.23 -1.92
C TRP A 24 -15.87 -8.98 -1.52
N GLU A 25 -15.93 -10.29 -1.41
CA GLU A 25 -14.78 -11.14 -1.09
C GLU A 25 -13.68 -11.02 -2.16
N GLU A 26 -14.01 -10.94 -3.44
CA GLU A 26 -13.06 -10.71 -4.53
C GLU A 26 -12.35 -9.34 -4.42
N LEU A 27 -13.08 -8.28 -4.09
CA LEU A 27 -12.48 -6.96 -3.91
C LEU A 27 -11.59 -6.90 -2.66
N ILE A 28 -12.04 -7.49 -1.55
CA ILE A 28 -11.23 -7.62 -0.33
C ILE A 28 -9.97 -8.45 -0.62
N ALA A 29 -10.13 -9.54 -1.37
CA ALA A 29 -9.01 -10.38 -1.75
C ALA A 29 -7.96 -9.60 -2.54
N LYS A 30 -8.41 -8.85 -3.55
CA LYS A 30 -7.54 -8.07 -4.43
C LYS A 30 -6.82 -6.94 -3.69
N PHE A 31 -7.55 -6.15 -2.90
CA PHE A 31 -7.02 -4.88 -2.40
C PHE A 31 -6.54 -4.93 -0.95
N ILE A 32 -6.85 -5.99 -0.19
CA ILE A 32 -6.51 -6.09 1.23
C ILE A 32 -5.72 -7.37 1.52
N THR A 33 -6.30 -8.55 1.30
CA THR A 33 -5.64 -9.79 1.74
C THR A 33 -4.45 -10.18 0.87
N THR A 34 -4.50 -9.91 -0.44
CA THR A 34 -3.35 -10.16 -1.33
C THR A 34 -2.15 -9.28 -0.97
N PRO A 35 -2.30 -7.93 -0.85
CA PRO A 35 -1.20 -7.08 -0.36
C PRO A 35 -0.67 -7.50 1.01
N ALA A 36 -1.55 -7.89 1.95
CA ALA A 36 -1.13 -8.37 3.26
C ALA A 36 -0.33 -9.68 3.18
N THR A 37 -0.76 -10.62 2.34
CA THR A 37 -0.06 -11.90 2.12
C THR A 37 1.32 -11.67 1.51
N VAL A 38 1.42 -10.78 0.51
CA VAL A 38 2.72 -10.38 -0.07
C VAL A 38 3.59 -9.70 0.97
N GLY A 39 3.01 -8.86 1.84
CA GLY A 39 3.74 -8.26 2.97
C GLY A 39 4.30 -9.27 3.94
N GLN A 40 3.50 -10.25 4.35
CA GLN A 40 3.97 -11.33 5.22
C GLN A 40 5.11 -12.12 4.58
N GLN A 41 4.98 -12.46 3.29
CA GLN A 41 6.05 -13.14 2.55
C GLN A 41 7.31 -12.27 2.44
N ALA A 42 7.16 -10.96 2.16
CA ALA A 42 8.29 -10.04 2.09
C ALA A 42 9.03 -9.96 3.43
N LEU A 43 8.31 -9.95 4.56
CA LEU A 43 8.91 -9.96 5.89
C LEU A 43 9.72 -11.24 6.15
N GLU A 44 9.23 -12.41 5.72
CA GLU A 44 10.01 -13.67 5.81
C GLU A 44 11.29 -13.61 4.95
N HIS A 45 11.26 -12.92 3.81
CA HIS A 45 12.47 -12.71 3.00
C HIS A 45 13.44 -11.69 3.63
N PHE A 46 12.91 -10.65 4.29
CA PHE A 46 13.73 -9.64 4.98
C PHE A 46 14.34 -10.19 6.27
N VAL A 47 13.60 -11.06 6.97
CA VAL A 47 13.96 -11.64 8.25
C VAL A 47 13.63 -13.14 8.26
N PRO A 48 14.45 -13.99 7.61
CA PRO A 48 14.20 -15.43 7.56
C PRO A 48 14.10 -16.04 8.96
N GLY A 49 13.01 -16.78 9.22
CA GLY A 49 12.72 -17.36 10.52
C GLY A 49 12.14 -16.39 11.55
N GLY A 50 11.97 -15.11 11.21
CA GLY A 50 11.45 -14.08 12.11
C GLY A 50 10.05 -14.39 12.66
N ALA A 51 9.24 -15.12 11.90
CA ALA A 51 7.93 -15.60 12.37
C ALA A 51 8.03 -16.55 13.59
N LYS A 52 9.14 -17.28 13.73
CA LYS A 52 9.40 -18.20 14.85
C LYS A 52 10.21 -17.55 15.96
N ASP A 53 11.12 -16.65 15.60
CA ASP A 53 11.95 -15.90 16.55
C ASP A 53 11.89 -14.38 16.27
N PRO A 54 11.00 -13.64 16.96
CA PRO A 54 10.83 -12.21 16.76
C PRO A 54 12.10 -11.38 17.04
N ARG A 55 13.08 -11.91 17.78
CA ARG A 55 14.32 -11.19 18.08
C ARG A 55 15.16 -10.94 16.83
N LEU A 56 14.99 -11.76 15.80
CA LEU A 56 15.67 -11.61 14.51
C LEU A 56 15.30 -10.32 13.78
N TYR A 57 14.17 -9.69 14.13
CA TYR A 57 13.75 -8.44 13.52
C TYR A 57 14.60 -7.23 13.94
N LYS A 58 15.24 -7.29 15.11
CA LYS A 58 16.02 -6.17 15.64
C LYS A 58 17.07 -5.74 14.62
N ASP A 59 17.07 -4.45 14.26
CA ASP A 59 17.96 -3.84 13.27
C ASP A 59 17.89 -4.42 11.84
N ALA A 60 17.03 -5.42 11.58
CA ALA A 60 16.88 -6.01 10.26
C ALA A 60 16.35 -4.98 9.25
N LYS A 61 16.80 -5.09 8.00
CA LYS A 61 16.51 -4.13 6.93
C LYS A 61 15.69 -4.77 5.81
N GLY A 62 14.79 -4.00 5.25
CA GLY A 62 13.98 -4.40 4.11
C GLY A 62 12.90 -3.37 3.86
N ALA A 63 12.47 -3.22 2.62
CA ALA A 63 11.45 -2.24 2.29
C ALA A 63 10.42 -2.87 1.36
N MET A 64 9.15 -2.73 1.69
CA MET A 64 8.06 -3.09 0.78
C MET A 64 7.31 -1.82 0.39
N MET A 65 6.89 -1.71 -0.85
CA MET A 65 5.94 -0.71 -1.30
C MET A 65 4.70 -1.36 -1.89
N ILE A 66 3.53 -0.99 -1.36
CA ILE A 66 2.23 -1.27 -1.95
C ILE A 66 1.85 -0.06 -2.81
N ILE A 67 1.77 -0.23 -4.13
CA ILE A 67 1.10 0.72 -5.00
C ILE A 67 -0.39 0.40 -4.93
N GLY A 68 -1.08 1.22 -4.13
CA GLY A 68 -2.50 1.09 -3.84
C GLY A 68 -3.39 1.36 -5.05
N PRO A 69 -4.71 1.21 -4.89
CA PRO A 69 -5.64 1.26 -6.01
C PRO A 69 -5.57 2.57 -6.79
N ASP A 70 -5.55 2.47 -8.11
CA ASP A 70 -5.52 3.63 -9.01
C ASP A 70 -6.82 4.44 -8.86
N LEU A 71 -6.70 5.75 -8.66
CA LEU A 71 -7.85 6.62 -8.85
C LEU A 71 -8.23 6.68 -10.33
N PRO A 72 -9.54 6.70 -10.66
CA PRO A 72 -9.98 6.91 -12.03
C PRO A 72 -9.58 8.31 -12.52
N SER A 73 -9.06 8.39 -13.73
CA SER A 73 -8.65 9.64 -14.41
C SER A 73 -9.54 9.97 -15.62
N GLY A 74 -9.52 11.24 -16.04
CA GLY A 74 -10.17 11.72 -17.25
C GLY A 74 -11.36 12.68 -17.04
N LYS A 75 -11.92 13.18 -18.14
CA LYS A 75 -12.92 14.28 -18.15
C LYS A 75 -14.26 13.95 -17.47
N LYS A 76 -14.58 12.68 -17.23
CA LYS A 76 -15.89 12.23 -16.72
C LYS A 76 -15.75 11.16 -15.63
N VAL A 77 -14.98 11.48 -14.60
CA VAL A 77 -14.88 10.63 -13.41
C VAL A 77 -16.05 10.92 -12.46
N SER A 78 -16.88 9.91 -12.20
CA SER A 78 -18.00 10.06 -11.27
C SER A 78 -17.56 10.06 -9.81
N GLY A 79 -18.33 10.73 -8.95
CA GLY A 79 -18.12 10.67 -7.50
C GLY A 79 -18.23 9.24 -6.95
N THR A 80 -19.12 8.43 -7.54
CA THR A 80 -19.28 7.01 -7.18
C THR A 80 -17.99 6.23 -7.44
N GLN A 81 -17.43 6.31 -8.65
CA GLN A 81 -16.18 5.58 -8.96
C GLN A 81 -15.03 5.97 -8.04
N ARG A 82 -14.88 7.26 -7.71
CA ARG A 82 -13.87 7.71 -6.73
C ARG A 82 -14.12 7.12 -5.35
N ALA A 83 -15.36 7.21 -4.85
CA ALA A 83 -15.72 6.69 -3.54
C ALA A 83 -15.44 5.18 -3.43
N GLN A 84 -15.69 4.42 -4.50
CA GLN A 84 -15.43 2.97 -4.51
C GLN A 84 -13.95 2.64 -4.35
N VAL A 85 -13.07 3.37 -5.02
CA VAL A 85 -11.62 3.20 -4.90
C VAL A 85 -11.13 3.67 -3.53
N GLU A 86 -11.66 4.79 -3.03
CA GLU A 86 -11.27 5.35 -1.73
C GLU A 86 -11.61 4.46 -0.53
N VAL A 87 -12.63 3.59 -0.63
CA VAL A 87 -12.87 2.56 0.42
C VAL A 87 -11.64 1.70 0.64
N PHE A 88 -10.99 1.25 -0.44
CA PHE A 88 -9.82 0.37 -0.36
C PHE A 88 -8.53 1.13 -0.10
N ARG A 89 -8.36 2.34 -0.67
CA ARG A 89 -7.23 3.23 -0.31
C ARG A 89 -7.30 3.58 1.18
N GLY A 90 -8.48 3.90 1.70
CA GLY A 90 -8.73 4.17 3.11
C GLY A 90 -8.38 3.00 4.02
N ALA A 91 -8.68 1.76 3.63
CA ALA A 91 -8.38 0.56 4.40
C ALA A 91 -6.87 0.22 4.45
N LEU A 92 -6.10 0.54 3.40
CA LEU A 92 -4.65 0.30 3.36
C LEU A 92 -3.84 1.25 4.26
N ARG A 93 -4.38 2.44 4.56
CA ARG A 93 -3.73 3.44 5.45
C ARG A 93 -3.45 2.87 6.85
N PRO A 94 -4.47 2.44 7.64
CA PRO A 94 -4.23 1.90 8.96
C PRO A 94 -3.44 0.59 8.93
N PHE A 95 -3.60 -0.25 7.89
CA PHE A 95 -2.78 -1.45 7.71
C PHE A 95 -1.29 -1.11 7.69
N THR A 96 -0.91 -0.17 6.83
CA THR A 96 0.50 0.24 6.68
C THR A 96 1.02 0.86 7.97
N THR A 97 0.26 1.76 8.60
CA THR A 97 0.68 2.40 9.85
C THR A 97 0.89 1.39 10.97
N THR A 98 -0.06 0.49 11.20
CA THR A 98 -0.02 -0.45 12.33
C THR A 98 1.07 -1.51 12.17
N VAL A 99 1.30 -2.01 10.95
CA VAL A 99 2.42 -2.94 10.70
C VAL A 99 3.76 -2.26 10.98
N ASN A 100 3.94 -0.99 10.57
CA ASN A 100 5.20 -0.30 10.86
C ASN A 100 5.37 0.03 12.34
N GLN A 101 4.29 0.26 13.10
CA GLN A 101 4.37 0.41 14.56
C GLN A 101 4.86 -0.88 15.21
N GLU A 102 4.36 -2.05 14.79
CA GLU A 102 4.86 -3.33 15.27
C GLU A 102 6.35 -3.53 14.90
N LEU A 103 6.71 -3.31 13.64
CA LEU A 103 8.08 -3.48 13.18
C LEU A 103 9.06 -2.51 13.87
N SER A 104 8.72 -1.23 13.95
CA SER A 104 9.58 -0.18 14.48
C SER A 104 9.58 -0.14 16.01
N ASP A 105 8.41 -0.03 16.61
CA ASP A 105 8.29 0.37 18.02
C ASP A 105 8.37 -0.85 18.93
N VAL A 106 7.84 -1.99 18.50
CA VAL A 106 7.88 -3.25 19.25
C VAL A 106 9.15 -4.03 18.92
N LEU A 107 9.38 -4.33 17.64
CA LEU A 107 10.45 -5.24 17.21
C LEU A 107 11.81 -4.55 16.98
N LYS A 108 11.86 -3.22 17.02
CA LYS A 108 13.08 -2.41 16.76
C LYS A 108 13.72 -2.73 15.41
N SER A 109 12.89 -3.06 14.43
CA SER A 109 13.30 -3.35 13.06
C SER A 109 13.45 -2.07 12.25
N LYS A 110 14.37 -2.11 11.29
CA LYS A 110 14.51 -1.12 10.21
C LYS A 110 13.78 -1.55 8.95
N ALA A 111 13.08 -2.69 8.98
CA ALA A 111 12.17 -3.08 7.93
C ALA A 111 10.97 -2.13 7.91
N ARG A 112 10.52 -1.76 6.71
CA ARG A 112 9.41 -0.84 6.50
C ARG A 112 8.48 -1.30 5.40
N ILE A 113 7.19 -1.05 5.57
CA ILE A 113 6.17 -1.23 4.53
C ILE A 113 5.58 0.14 4.22
N PHE A 114 5.57 0.53 2.96
CA PHE A 114 5.03 1.80 2.50
C PHE A 114 3.81 1.56 1.63
N THR A 115 2.89 2.52 1.61
CA THR A 115 1.81 2.55 0.64
C THR A 115 1.87 3.85 -0.16
N VAL A 116 1.83 3.73 -1.48
CA VAL A 116 1.76 4.85 -2.41
C VAL A 116 0.41 4.81 -3.11
N PHE A 117 -0.22 5.97 -3.20
CA PHE A 117 -1.51 6.15 -3.81
C PHE A 117 -1.38 7.09 -5.02
N PRO A 118 -1.38 6.54 -6.25
CA PRO A 118 -1.30 7.32 -7.48
C PRO A 118 -2.65 7.95 -7.86
N GLY A 119 -2.60 9.03 -8.61
CA GLY A 119 -3.76 9.79 -9.07
C GLY A 119 -4.30 10.77 -8.03
N SER A 120 -5.09 11.73 -8.52
CA SER A 120 -5.69 12.81 -7.72
C SER A 120 -7.23 12.72 -7.72
N VAL A 121 -7.86 13.17 -6.62
CA VAL A 121 -9.31 13.35 -6.51
C VAL A 121 -9.91 14.24 -7.62
N THR A 122 -9.08 15.12 -8.21
CA THR A 122 -9.47 15.99 -9.33
C THR A 122 -9.67 15.23 -10.65
N GLY A 123 -9.20 13.97 -10.74
CA GLY A 123 -9.26 13.16 -11.96
C GLY A 123 -8.13 13.47 -12.96
N ALA A 124 -7.10 14.20 -12.53
CA ALA A 124 -5.87 14.37 -13.30
C ALA A 124 -5.19 13.02 -13.57
N GLU A 125 -4.48 12.92 -14.70
CA GLU A 125 -3.70 11.72 -15.00
C GLU A 125 -2.58 11.53 -13.96
N PRO A 126 -2.36 10.30 -13.47
CA PRO A 126 -1.25 10.00 -12.57
C PRO A 126 0.09 10.37 -13.19
N ASN A 127 1.01 10.87 -12.36
CA ASN A 127 2.36 11.17 -12.81
C ASN A 127 3.31 10.03 -12.44
N ASN A 128 3.77 9.29 -13.46
CA ASN A 128 4.71 8.18 -13.27
C ASN A 128 6.03 8.62 -12.64
N GLU A 129 6.45 9.88 -12.83
CA GLU A 129 7.65 10.43 -12.19
C GLU A 129 7.48 10.49 -10.67
N ASN A 130 6.29 10.86 -10.18
CA ASN A 130 6.02 10.91 -8.73
C ASN A 130 6.05 9.51 -8.11
N ILE A 131 5.57 8.49 -8.84
CA ILE A 131 5.68 7.09 -8.42
C ILE A 131 7.15 6.64 -8.42
N ALA A 132 7.92 7.00 -9.46
CA ALA A 132 9.34 6.67 -9.55
C ALA A 132 10.15 7.32 -8.41
N GLN A 133 9.82 8.56 -8.04
CA GLN A 133 10.43 9.24 -6.88
C GLN A 133 10.10 8.52 -5.57
N ALA A 134 8.88 8.03 -5.39
CA ALA A 134 8.52 7.23 -4.22
C ALA A 134 9.30 5.90 -4.19
N LEU A 135 9.50 5.26 -5.34
CA LEU A 135 10.36 4.07 -5.45
C LEU A 135 11.84 4.38 -5.15
N ASN A 136 12.35 5.52 -5.59
CA ASN A 136 13.70 5.96 -5.25
C ASN A 136 13.85 6.23 -3.74
N PHE A 137 12.82 6.80 -3.11
CA PHE A 137 12.77 6.95 -1.67
C PHE A 137 12.84 5.58 -0.95
N LEU A 138 12.10 4.58 -1.43
CA LEU A 138 12.06 3.23 -0.87
C LEU A 138 13.44 2.58 -0.72
N VAL A 139 14.34 2.84 -1.68
CA VAL A 139 15.70 2.28 -1.70
C VAL A 139 16.75 3.17 -1.04
N SER A 140 16.35 4.36 -0.57
CA SER A 140 17.23 5.28 0.15
C SER A 140 17.41 4.90 1.62
N ASP A 141 18.51 5.34 2.24
CA ASP A 141 18.74 5.14 3.68
C ASP A 141 17.70 5.86 4.55
N ASN A 142 17.06 6.92 4.03
CA ASN A 142 16.06 7.70 4.74
C ASN A 142 14.76 6.93 4.99
N ALA A 143 14.44 5.93 4.15
CA ALA A 143 13.23 5.13 4.31
C ALA A 143 13.18 4.41 5.66
N ALA A 144 14.32 3.90 6.13
CA ALA A 144 14.41 3.12 7.37
C ALA A 144 13.97 3.91 8.63
N SER A 145 14.11 5.23 8.62
CA SER A 145 13.75 6.12 9.72
C SER A 145 12.46 6.92 9.48
N SER A 146 11.77 6.69 8.36
CA SER A 146 10.57 7.47 8.02
C SER A 146 9.43 7.22 8.99
N SER A 147 8.84 8.31 9.50
CA SER A 147 7.55 8.27 10.22
C SER A 147 6.37 8.31 9.27
N GLU A 148 6.54 8.90 8.08
CA GLU A 148 5.55 8.88 7.01
C GLU A 148 5.69 7.58 6.21
N VAL A 149 4.62 6.78 6.20
CA VAL A 149 4.58 5.48 5.51
C VAL A 149 3.51 5.39 4.42
N THR A 150 2.71 6.44 4.26
CA THR A 150 1.65 6.53 3.23
C THR A 150 1.83 7.82 2.44
N PHE A 151 1.88 7.71 1.12
CA PHE A 151 2.10 8.85 0.23
C PHE A 151 0.98 8.93 -0.81
N CYS A 152 0.23 10.03 -0.82
CA CYS A 152 -0.63 10.40 -1.96
C CYS A 152 0.22 11.26 -2.89
N VAL A 153 0.78 10.65 -3.93
CA VAL A 153 1.91 11.24 -4.67
C VAL A 153 1.51 12.27 -5.71
N ASP A 154 0.24 12.27 -6.12
CA ASP A 154 -0.29 13.21 -7.12
C ASP A 154 -1.28 14.22 -6.52
N GLU A 155 -1.50 14.19 -5.21
CA GLU A 155 -2.34 15.19 -4.54
C GLU A 155 -1.51 16.44 -4.24
N ALA A 156 -2.08 17.62 -4.55
CA ALA A 156 -1.49 18.88 -4.13
C ALA A 156 -1.51 18.95 -2.59
N ARG A 157 -0.34 19.14 -1.98
CA ARG A 157 -0.18 19.33 -0.53
C ARG A 157 -0.29 20.80 -0.15
#